data_AF-A0A0B6YHX3-F1
#
_entry.id   AF-A0A0B6YHX3-F1
#
_cell.length_a   1.000
_cell.length_b   1.000
_cell.length_c   1.000
_cell.angle_alpha   90.00
_cell.angle_beta   90.00
_cell.angle_gamma   90.00
#
_symmetry.space_group_name_H-M   'P 1'
#
loop_
_entity.id
_entity.type
_entity.pdbx_description
1 polymer ?
#
loop_
_entity_poly.entity_id
_entity_poly.type
_entity_poly.pdbx_seq_one_letter_code
_entity_poly.pdbx_strand_id
1 'polypeptide(L)'
;SMEEQLTSLSRKEHTIQLDDSFKLLKTNFASRTKKFDEFFTELLDNARTDLHEMFVKTYGLLYQQNAHIFTQLFDDLRGYYKGKDTNLVEVMENFFSKLLQRMFELINSTYQFDDEYLGCVTE
;
A
#
# COMPACT_ATOMS: atom_id res chain seq x y z
N SER A 1 21.22 -53.35 10.19
CA SER A 1 20.22 -54.38 10.59
C SER A 1 19.00 -54.30 9.69
N MET A 2 18.25 -55.40 9.50
CA MET A 2 16.96 -55.39 8.80
C MET A 2 15.97 -54.38 9.43
N GLU A 3 16.05 -54.21 10.74
CA GLU A 3 15.26 -53.22 11.51
C GLU A 3 15.59 -51.77 11.13
N GLU A 4 16.86 -51.44 10.92
CA GLU A 4 17.27 -50.09 10.50
C GLU A 4 16.76 -49.77 9.09
N GLN A 5 16.78 -50.76 8.19
CA GLN A 5 16.25 -50.59 6.84
C GLN A 5 14.73 -50.37 6.85
N LEU A 6 13.99 -51.13 7.65
CA LEU A 6 12.54 -50.96 7.83
C LEU A 6 12.20 -49.60 8.47
N THR A 7 12.95 -49.18 9.48
CA THR A 7 12.76 -47.88 10.14
C THR A 7 13.02 -46.72 9.18
N SER A 8 14.09 -46.81 8.37
CA SER A 8 14.40 -45.82 7.34
C SER A 8 13.32 -45.76 6.26
N LEU A 9 12.79 -46.92 5.83
CA LEU A 9 11.75 -46.99 4.82
C LEU A 9 10.44 -46.36 5.33
N SER A 10 10.01 -46.72 6.54
CA SER A 10 8.81 -46.17 7.18
C SER A 10 8.89 -44.66 7.33
N ARG A 11 10.04 -44.11 7.77
CA ARG A 11 10.23 -42.65 7.85
C ARG A 11 10.13 -41.98 6.49
N LYS A 12 10.68 -42.59 5.44
CA LYS A 12 10.62 -42.06 4.07
C LYS A 12 9.19 -42.03 3.55
N GLU A 13 8.44 -43.12 3.67
CA GLU A 13 7.04 -43.20 3.24
C GLU A 13 6.16 -42.20 4.00
N HIS A 14 6.32 -42.11 5.32
CA HIS A 14 5.59 -41.14 6.13
C HIS A 14 5.88 -39.69 5.70
N THR A 15 7.13 -39.37 5.37
CA THR A 15 7.51 -38.03 4.89
C THR A 15 6.87 -37.71 3.54
N ILE A 16 6.86 -38.67 2.61
CA ILE A 16 6.21 -38.50 1.29
C ILE A 16 4.71 -38.28 1.46
N GLN A 17 4.06 -39.07 2.31
CA GLN A 17 2.62 -38.98 2.54
C GLN A 17 2.22 -37.66 3.21
N LEU A 18 3.06 -37.15 4.12
CA LEU A 18 2.89 -35.81 4.67
C LEU A 18 3.07 -34.74 3.59
N ASP A 19 4.13 -34.81 2.78
CA ASP A 19 4.39 -33.81 1.74
C ASP A 19 3.25 -33.74 0.72
N ASP A 20 2.75 -34.89 0.26
CA ASP A 20 1.59 -34.96 -0.64
C ASP A 20 0.33 -34.37 0.00
N SER A 21 0.11 -34.62 1.30
CA SER A 21 -1.02 -34.04 2.05
C SER A 21 -0.90 -32.52 2.18
N PHE A 22 0.31 -31.99 2.41
CA PHE A 22 0.56 -30.55 2.52
C PHE A 22 0.63 -29.84 1.19
N LYS A 23 0.93 -30.53 0.10
CA LYS A 23 1.10 -29.95 -1.25
C LYS A 23 -0.15 -29.23 -1.73
N LEU A 24 -1.33 -29.83 -1.53
CA LEU A 24 -2.60 -29.19 -1.89
C LEU A 24 -2.82 -27.91 -1.08
N LEU A 25 -2.59 -27.99 0.23
CA LEU A 25 -2.75 -26.86 1.16
C LEU A 25 -1.81 -25.70 0.78
N LYS A 26 -0.52 -25.99 0.57
CA LYS A 26 0.50 -25.02 0.16
C LYS A 26 0.13 -24.35 -1.16
N THR A 27 -0.32 -25.13 -2.14
CA THR A 27 -0.75 -24.60 -3.44
C THR A 27 -1.99 -23.71 -3.30
N ASN A 28 -2.94 -24.09 -2.44
CA ASN A 28 -4.14 -23.30 -2.18
C ASN A 28 -3.80 -21.96 -1.52
N PHE A 29 -2.99 -21.97 -0.46
CA PHE A 29 -2.55 -20.74 0.19
C PHE A 29 -1.76 -19.85 -0.76
N ALA A 30 -0.79 -20.39 -1.49
CA ALA A 30 -0.01 -19.62 -2.46
C ALA A 30 -0.91 -18.96 -3.51
N SER A 31 -1.88 -19.69 -4.06
CA SER A 31 -2.82 -19.14 -5.05
C SER A 31 -3.73 -18.06 -4.44
N ARG A 32 -4.26 -18.27 -3.23
CA ARG A 32 -5.14 -17.30 -2.57
C ARG A 32 -4.40 -16.04 -2.15
N THR A 33 -3.21 -16.18 -1.57
CA THR A 33 -2.35 -15.04 -1.23
C THR A 33 -1.98 -14.24 -2.47
N LYS A 34 -1.61 -14.90 -3.58
CA LYS A 34 -1.33 -14.23 -4.84
C LYS A 34 -2.54 -13.44 -5.36
N LYS A 35 -3.72 -14.04 -5.39
CA LYS A 35 -4.94 -13.35 -5.85
C LYS A 35 -5.32 -12.15 -4.97
N PHE A 36 -5.16 -12.30 -3.66
CA PHE A 36 -5.37 -11.21 -2.71
C PHE A 36 -4.39 -10.07 -3.00
N ASP A 37 -3.12 -10.40 -3.26
CA ASP A 37 -2.08 -9.42 -3.56
C ASP A 37 -2.31 -8.65 -4.86
N GLU A 38 -2.68 -9.37 -5.92
CA GLU A 38 -3.08 -8.77 -7.20
C GLU A 38 -4.26 -7.82 -7.02
N PHE A 39 -5.32 -8.26 -6.32
CA PHE A 39 -6.52 -7.45 -6.09
C PHE A 39 -6.22 -6.14 -5.35
N PHE A 40 -5.49 -6.19 -4.24
CA PHE A 40 -5.21 -4.97 -3.45
C PHE A 40 -4.24 -4.03 -4.15
N THR A 41 -3.28 -4.57 -4.90
CA THR A 41 -2.37 -3.74 -5.70
C THR A 41 -3.14 -3.02 -6.81
N GLU A 42 -3.99 -3.74 -7.55
CA GLU A 42 -4.84 -3.14 -8.59
C GLU A 42 -5.82 -2.12 -8.00
N LEU A 43 -6.41 -2.40 -6.83
CA LEU A 43 -7.31 -1.47 -6.16
C LEU A 43 -6.62 -0.13 -5.84
N LEU A 44 -5.38 -0.17 -5.33
CA LEU A 44 -4.59 1.04 -5.04
C LEU A 44 -4.22 1.79 -6.32
N ASP A 45 -3.79 1.08 -7.36
CA ASP A 45 -3.39 1.67 -8.64
C ASP A 45 -4.59 2.32 -9.36
N ASN A 46 -5.77 1.68 -9.31
CA ASN A 46 -7.02 2.22 -9.84
C ASN A 46 -7.48 3.45 -9.04
N ALA A 47 -7.48 3.38 -7.71
CA ALA A 47 -7.85 4.52 -6.87
C ALA A 47 -6.95 5.74 -7.10
N ARG A 48 -5.65 5.53 -7.33
CA ARG A 48 -4.69 6.58 -7.71
C ARG A 48 -5.06 7.23 -9.04
N THR A 49 -5.38 6.41 -10.03
CA THR A 49 -5.74 6.85 -11.39
C THR A 49 -7.06 7.62 -11.38
N ASP A 50 -8.10 7.05 -10.76
CA ASP A 50 -9.43 7.66 -10.67
C ASP A 50 -9.38 9.01 -9.95
N LEU A 51 -8.64 9.09 -8.83
CA LEU A 51 -8.46 10.34 -8.11
C LEU A 51 -7.75 11.36 -9.00
N HIS A 52 -6.67 10.97 -9.67
CA HIS A 52 -5.92 11.85 -10.55
C HIS A 52 -6.80 12.40 -11.67
N GLU A 53 -7.51 11.53 -12.39
CA GLU A 53 -8.38 11.94 -13.50
C GLU A 53 -9.50 12.89 -13.02
N MET A 54 -10.16 12.56 -11.91
CA MET A 54 -11.20 13.40 -11.34
C MET A 54 -10.68 14.77 -10.91
N PHE A 55 -9.48 14.83 -10.32
CA PHE A 55 -8.89 16.07 -9.84
C PHE A 55 -8.31 16.92 -10.98
N VAL A 56 -7.71 16.32 -12.00
CA VAL A 56 -7.32 17.05 -13.23
C VAL A 56 -8.56 17.67 -13.87
N LYS A 57 -9.66 16.94 -13.97
CA LYS A 57 -10.90 17.45 -14.57
C LYS A 57 -11.52 18.59 -13.77
N THR A 58 -11.49 18.51 -12.44
CA THR A 58 -12.14 19.51 -11.55
C THR A 58 -11.26 20.73 -11.30
N TYR A 59 -9.96 20.54 -11.08
CA TYR A 59 -9.04 21.59 -10.62
C TYR A 59 -7.98 21.97 -11.66
N GLY A 60 -7.84 21.21 -12.75
CA GLY A 60 -6.95 21.54 -13.86
C GLY A 60 -5.49 21.72 -13.45
N LEU A 61 -4.90 22.82 -13.91
CA LEU A 61 -3.47 23.12 -13.73
C LEU A 61 -3.06 23.22 -12.26
N LEU A 62 -3.96 23.70 -11.38
CA LEU A 62 -3.67 23.85 -9.95
C LEU A 62 -3.35 22.51 -9.29
N TYR A 63 -4.11 21.47 -9.64
CA TYR A 63 -3.83 20.11 -9.19
C TYR A 63 -2.54 19.58 -9.82
N GLN A 64 -2.33 19.78 -11.13
CA GLN A 64 -1.14 19.25 -11.81
C GLN A 64 0.17 19.77 -11.23
N GLN A 65 0.22 21.04 -10.80
CA GLN A 65 1.38 21.63 -10.12
C GLN A 65 1.66 20.99 -8.75
N ASN A 66 0.62 20.46 -8.08
CA ASN A 66 0.69 19.91 -6.73
C ASN A 66 0.45 18.39 -6.67
N ALA A 67 0.39 17.71 -7.82
CA ALA A 67 0.04 16.29 -7.93
C ALA A 67 1.03 15.36 -7.21
N HIS A 68 2.23 15.85 -6.90
CA HIS A 68 3.23 15.14 -6.13
C HIS A 68 2.74 14.79 -4.70
N ILE A 69 1.89 15.62 -4.08
CA ILE A 69 1.33 15.36 -2.75
C ILE A 69 0.49 14.08 -2.75
N PHE A 70 -0.36 13.93 -3.77
CA PHE A 70 -1.20 12.75 -3.94
C PHE A 70 -0.38 11.52 -4.37
N THR A 71 0.59 11.71 -5.25
CA THR A 71 1.51 10.64 -5.65
C THR A 71 2.24 10.04 -4.44
N GLN A 72 2.77 10.91 -3.55
CA GLN A 72 3.46 10.48 -2.34
C GLN A 72 2.54 9.69 -1.40
N LEU A 73 1.28 10.12 -1.21
CA LEU A 73 0.30 9.38 -0.42
C LEU A 73 0.12 7.95 -0.93
N PHE A 74 -0.10 7.77 -2.24
CA PHE A 74 -0.30 6.43 -2.80
C PHE A 74 0.97 5.57 -2.73
N ASP A 75 2.15 6.17 -2.85
CA ASP A 75 3.41 5.46 -2.68
C ASP A 75 3.59 4.98 -1.22
N ASP A 76 3.22 5.79 -0.23
CA ASP A 76 3.25 5.43 1.19
C ASP A 76 2.20 4.36 1.55
N LEU A 77 0.98 4.46 1.02
CA LEU A 77 -0.05 3.42 1.17
C LEU A 77 0.40 2.09 0.58
N ARG A 78 1.03 2.12 -0.60
CA ARG A 78 1.58 0.91 -1.23
C ARG A 78 2.76 0.35 -0.45
N GLY A 79 3.60 1.22 0.11
CA GLY A 79 4.69 0.83 1.01
C GLY A 79 4.18 0.12 2.25
N TYR A 80 3.20 0.71 2.94
CA TYR A 80 2.55 0.10 4.09
C TYR A 80 1.95 -1.26 3.76
N TYR A 81 1.20 -1.35 2.64
CA TYR A 81 0.62 -2.60 2.18
C TYR A 81 1.67 -3.71 1.96
N LYS A 82 2.85 -3.35 1.43
CA LYS A 82 3.99 -4.26 1.23
C LYS A 82 4.75 -4.60 2.52
N GLY A 83 4.30 -4.12 3.68
CA GLY A 83 4.91 -4.40 4.97
C GLY A 83 6.04 -3.44 5.36
N LYS A 84 6.13 -2.26 4.75
CA LYS A 84 6.97 -1.18 5.27
C LYS A 84 6.44 -0.77 6.65
N ASP A 85 7.34 -0.64 7.61
CA ASP A 85 7.01 -0.13 8.95
C ASP A 85 6.67 1.36 8.85
N THR A 86 5.39 1.63 8.63
CA THR A 86 4.84 2.96 8.36
C THR A 86 3.65 3.16 9.29
N ASN A 87 3.65 4.25 10.05
CA ASN A 87 2.48 4.67 10.80
C ASN A 87 1.46 5.31 9.85
N LEU A 88 0.39 4.57 9.50
CA LEU A 88 -0.64 5.07 8.60
C LEU A 88 -1.35 6.32 9.13
N VAL A 89 -1.52 6.45 10.45
CA VAL A 89 -2.16 7.63 11.04
C VAL A 89 -1.34 8.87 10.72
N GLU A 90 -0.04 8.80 10.96
CA GLU A 90 0.90 9.89 10.68
C GLU A 90 0.99 10.21 9.17
N VAL A 91 0.97 9.19 8.29
CA VAL A 91 0.94 9.42 6.83
C VAL A 91 -0.31 10.19 6.43
N MET A 92 -1.47 9.81 6.98
CA MET A 92 -2.75 10.47 6.66
C MET A 92 -2.81 11.89 7.24
N GLU A 93 -2.38 12.10 8.48
CA GLU A 93 -2.29 13.42 9.11
C GLU A 93 -1.38 14.36 8.30
N ASN A 94 -0.18 13.89 7.94
CA ASN A 94 0.76 14.65 7.12
C ASN A 94 0.19 14.98 5.73
N PHE A 95 -0.54 14.04 5.11
CA PHE A 95 -1.19 14.28 3.83
C PHE A 95 -2.24 15.38 3.92
N PHE A 96 -3.17 15.30 4.89
CA PHE A 96 -4.23 16.29 5.03
C PHE A 96 -3.70 17.67 5.45
N SER A 97 -2.68 17.73 6.31
CA SER A 97 -1.99 18.98 6.64
C SER A 97 -1.41 19.66 5.40
N LYS A 98 -0.60 18.95 4.60
CA LYS A 98 -0.03 19.48 3.35
C LYS A 98 -1.10 19.87 2.34
N LEU A 99 -2.16 19.07 2.22
CA LEU A 99 -3.26 19.35 1.32
C LEU A 99 -3.99 20.63 1.74
N LEU A 100 -4.26 20.80 3.04
CA LEU A 100 -4.93 21.98 3.57
C LEU A 100 -4.10 23.25 3.35
N GLN A 101 -2.80 23.22 3.63
CA GLN A 101 -1.90 24.36 3.36
C GLN A 101 -1.95 24.78 1.89
N ARG A 102 -1.80 23.83 0.97
CA ARG A 102 -1.85 24.14 -0.47
C ARG A 102 -3.21 24.64 -0.92
N MET A 103 -4.31 24.06 -0.42
CA MET A 103 -5.65 24.57 -0.74
C MET A 103 -5.86 25.97 -0.18
N PHE A 104 -5.35 26.27 1.00
CA PHE A 104 -5.46 27.58 1.64
C PHE A 104 -4.71 28.67 0.85
N GLU A 105 -3.47 28.41 0.44
CA GLU A 105 -2.69 29.31 -0.41
C GLU A 105 -3.38 29.55 -1.76
N LEU A 106 -3.92 28.49 -2.37
CA LEU A 106 -4.61 28.57 -3.66
C LEU A 106 -5.88 29.43 -3.59
N ILE A 107 -6.69 29.26 -2.55
CA ILE A 107 -7.91 30.05 -2.34
C ILE A 107 -7.56 31.51 -2.07
N ASN A 108 -6.46 31.77 -1.36
CA ASN A 108 -6.03 33.10 -0.95
C ASN A 108 -4.82 33.61 -1.77
N SER A 109 -4.77 33.31 -3.06
CA SER A 109 -3.62 33.56 -3.95
C SER A 109 -3.16 35.03 -4.06
N THR A 110 -3.99 35.98 -3.60
CA THR A 110 -3.63 37.41 -3.56
C THR A 110 -2.67 37.75 -2.41
N TYR A 111 -2.54 36.86 -1.43
CA TYR A 111 -1.68 37.02 -0.26
C TYR A 111 -0.48 36.08 -0.35
N GLN A 112 0.63 36.49 0.26
CA GLN A 112 1.79 35.64 0.48
C GLN A 112 1.78 35.25 1.96
N PHE A 113 1.84 33.95 2.22
CA PHE A 113 1.88 33.39 3.57
C PHE A 113 3.28 32.85 3.83
N ASP A 114 3.79 33.05 5.03
CA ASP A 114 5.03 32.42 5.48
C ASP A 114 4.74 31.04 6.09
N ASP A 115 5.81 30.26 6.27
CA ASP A 115 5.71 28.91 6.82
C ASP A 115 5.16 28.91 8.25
N GLU A 116 5.37 29.98 9.02
CA GLU A 116 4.85 30.13 10.39
C GLU A 116 3.32 30.24 10.38
N TYR A 117 2.77 31.08 9.49
CA TYR A 117 1.32 31.21 9.31
C TYR A 117 0.69 29.92 8.78
N LEU A 118 1.32 29.28 7.80
CA LEU A 118 0.82 28.02 7.24
C LEU A 118 0.88 26.87 8.25
N GLY A 119 1.84 26.88 9.17
CA GLY A 119 1.89 25.97 10.30
C GLY A 119 0.64 26.09 11.18
N CYS A 120 0.28 27.33 11.55
CA CYS A 120 -0.91 27.61 12.37
C CYS A 120 -2.23 27.22 11.70
N VAL A 121 -2.33 27.30 10.36
CA VAL A 121 -3.52 26.83 9.61
C VAL A 121 -3.76 25.32 9.75
N THR A 122 -2.70 24.56 10.08
CA THR A 122 -2.75 23.10 10.20
C THR A 122 -2.67 22.57 11.63
N GLU A 123 -2.65 23.46 12.62
CA GLU A 123 -2.76 23.11 14.05
C GLU A 123 -4.16 22.66 14.45
#